data_AF-A0A955SWX7-F1
#
_entry.id   AF-A0A955SWX7-F1
#
_cell.length_a   1.000
_cell.length_b   1.000
_cell.length_c   1.000
_cell.angle_alpha   90.00
_cell.angle_beta   90.00
_cell.angle_gamma   90.00
#
_symmetry.space_group_name_H-M   'P 1'
#
loop_
_entity.id
_entity.type
_entity.pdbx_description
1 polymer ?
#
loop_
_entity_poly.entity_id
_entity_poly.type
_entity_poly.pdbx_seq_one_letter_code
_entity_poly.pdbx_strand_id
1 'polypeptide(L)'
;FIGCLIVVAAVVLLALGASYYVYRQYQSVFEIPAQLEEPSVLVGEGLLSSEEVFSDPSIGWIYEITKVDFDQDGAEDMVLVGSSGAAILNESLEVQQKVLYEEPISSQAKVTLTDLEGDGSYEFLVRGSWDSPVKVLDAGGKERWNYTGTFGIDDAAAGDIDGDGDREVVVGMNGGGGVHLLDSDGSVLWTQPDGNVWQVDFVSSNSGEGLDIVHSNAAGQITIRNASGSVVLQSSPGAYFSDFNKTEWFGLEGDDQLLLAEDDKIWVFDLGGKVLATWDAPLAGTLGEVAGVLIQFTGQEAKHFACLVNFSSWGRSILYLFDADGKLLYQEVLAQPSHAIMEKDG
;
A
#
# COMPACT_ATOMS: atom_id res chain seq x y z
N PHE A 1 40.16 33.04 5.30
CA PHE A 1 38.96 33.31 4.47
C PHE A 1 39.01 32.63 3.11
N ILE A 2 40.02 32.87 2.25
CA ILE A 2 40.09 32.30 0.89
C ILE A 2 40.17 30.76 0.88
N GLY A 3 40.95 30.13 1.77
CA GLY A 3 41.03 28.66 1.84
C GLY A 3 39.73 27.97 2.26
N CYS A 4 38.90 28.61 3.08
CA CYS A 4 37.60 28.07 3.49
C CYS A 4 36.60 28.13 2.33
N LEU A 5 36.62 29.21 1.54
CA LEU A 5 35.83 29.36 0.32
C LEU A 5 36.17 28.31 -0.75
N ILE A 6 37.45 27.95 -0.91
CA ILE A 6 37.88 26.93 -1.87
C ILE A 6 37.38 25.54 -1.45
N VAL A 7 37.46 25.20 -0.16
CA VAL A 7 36.96 23.91 0.34
C VAL A 7 35.44 23.81 0.21
N VAL A 8 34.70 24.86 0.56
CA VAL A 8 33.24 24.90 0.38
C VAL A 8 32.87 24.78 -1.10
N ALA A 9 33.55 25.50 -1.99
CA ALA A 9 33.31 25.39 -3.43
C ALA A 9 33.61 23.98 -3.96
N ALA A 10 34.67 23.33 -3.50
CA ALA A 10 35.00 21.96 -3.88
C ALA A 10 33.94 20.95 -3.39
N VAL A 11 33.45 21.10 -2.15
CA VAL A 11 32.37 20.24 -1.61
C VAL A 11 31.07 20.44 -2.38
N VAL A 12 30.70 21.68 -2.70
CA VAL A 12 29.51 21.98 -3.51
C VAL A 12 29.64 21.39 -4.91
N LEU A 13 30.81 21.51 -5.56
CA LEU A 13 31.02 20.93 -6.89
C LEU A 13 31.00 19.39 -6.87
N LEU A 14 31.53 18.77 -5.82
CA LEU A 14 31.44 17.32 -5.63
C LEU A 14 30.00 16.87 -5.39
N ALA A 15 29.24 17.59 -4.57
CA ALA A 15 27.83 17.32 -4.34
C ALA A 15 27.02 17.48 -5.63
N LEU A 16 27.20 18.59 -6.37
CA LEU A 16 26.54 18.78 -7.68
C LEU A 16 26.94 17.73 -8.70
N GLY A 17 28.21 17.32 -8.72
CA GLY A 17 28.70 16.24 -9.58
C GLY A 17 28.08 14.88 -9.23
N ALA A 18 27.97 14.56 -7.94
CA ALA A 18 27.31 13.35 -7.46
C ALA A 18 25.80 13.38 -7.73
N SER A 19 25.11 14.49 -7.44
CA SER A 19 23.70 14.68 -7.78
C SER A 19 23.45 14.58 -9.27
N TYR A 20 24.30 15.16 -10.12
CA TYR A 20 24.20 15.05 -11.57
C TYR A 20 24.45 13.61 -12.05
N TYR A 21 25.42 12.90 -11.45
CA TYR A 21 25.68 11.49 -11.75
C TYR A 21 24.48 10.61 -11.38
N VAL A 22 23.92 10.79 -10.18
CA VAL A 22 22.70 10.10 -9.74
C VAL A 22 21.53 10.44 -10.66
N TYR A 23 21.26 11.73 -10.92
CA TYR A 23 20.21 12.15 -11.86
C TYR A 23 20.37 11.47 -13.22
N ARG A 24 21.59 11.44 -13.76
CA ARG A 24 21.88 10.78 -15.05
C ARG A 24 21.70 9.27 -15.04
N GLN A 25 21.89 8.62 -13.88
CA GLN A 25 21.70 7.19 -13.71
C GLN A 25 20.21 6.84 -13.57
N TYR A 26 19.41 7.73 -12.97
CA TYR A 26 18.00 7.50 -12.68
C TYR A 26 17.04 8.35 -13.53
N GLN A 27 17.54 9.07 -14.55
CA GLN A 27 16.73 9.97 -15.38
C GLN A 27 15.52 9.26 -16.00
N SER A 28 15.70 8.02 -16.45
CA SER A 28 14.63 7.20 -17.03
C SER A 28 13.53 6.82 -16.04
N VAL A 29 13.81 6.85 -14.74
CA VAL A 29 12.80 6.63 -13.68
C VAL A 29 11.92 7.87 -13.51
N PHE A 30 12.44 9.06 -13.85
CA PHE A 30 11.71 10.32 -13.71
C PHE A 30 10.94 10.73 -14.97
N GLU A 31 11.25 10.14 -16.13
CA GLU A 31 10.55 10.41 -17.38
C GLU A 31 9.34 9.49 -17.53
N ILE A 32 8.14 10.09 -17.61
CA ILE A 32 6.92 9.34 -17.90
C ILE A 32 7.02 8.69 -19.29
N PRO A 33 6.77 7.38 -19.44
CA PRO A 33 6.66 6.75 -20.75
C PRO A 33 5.55 7.40 -21.58
N ALA A 34 5.79 7.61 -22.88
CA ALA A 34 4.84 8.29 -23.77
C ALA A 34 3.45 7.62 -23.80
N GLN A 35 3.40 6.30 -23.63
CA GLN A 35 2.17 5.52 -23.57
C GLN A 35 1.34 5.80 -22.30
N LEU A 36 1.96 6.32 -21.23
CA LEU A 36 1.28 6.67 -19.98
C LEU A 36 0.84 8.14 -19.94
N GLU A 37 1.22 8.95 -20.92
CA GLU A 37 0.84 10.38 -20.96
C GLU A 37 -0.68 10.56 -21.07
N GLU A 38 -1.35 9.73 -21.87
CA GLU A 38 -2.78 9.82 -22.13
C GLU A 38 -3.53 8.53 -21.77
N PRO A 39 -4.76 8.63 -21.24
CA PRO A 39 -5.56 7.45 -20.90
C PRO A 39 -5.90 6.65 -22.16
N SER A 40 -5.71 5.34 -22.12
CA SER A 40 -5.96 4.47 -23.26
C SER A 40 -6.01 3.00 -22.88
N VAL A 41 -6.78 2.22 -23.63
CA VAL A 41 -6.73 0.75 -23.58
C VAL A 41 -5.64 0.27 -24.53
N LEU A 42 -4.62 -0.39 -23.99
CA LEU A 42 -3.46 -0.86 -24.74
C LEU A 42 -3.62 -2.32 -25.19
N VAL A 43 -4.31 -3.14 -24.40
CA VAL A 43 -4.59 -4.55 -24.67
C VAL A 43 -6.04 -4.85 -24.29
N GLY A 44 -6.74 -5.62 -25.14
CA GLY A 44 -8.09 -6.07 -24.83
C GLY A 44 -9.19 -5.02 -25.05
N GLU A 45 -9.04 -4.15 -26.06
CA GLU A 45 -10.07 -3.15 -26.41
C GLU A 45 -11.46 -3.81 -26.54
N GLY A 46 -12.45 -3.26 -25.82
CA GLY A 46 -13.81 -3.76 -25.78
C GLY A 46 -14.04 -4.98 -24.87
N LEU A 47 -13.02 -5.46 -24.14
CA LEU A 47 -13.19 -6.52 -23.15
C LEU A 47 -13.92 -6.02 -21.90
N LEU A 48 -13.55 -4.83 -21.42
CA LEU A 48 -14.14 -4.18 -20.25
C LEU A 48 -14.79 -2.85 -20.63
N SER A 49 -15.69 -2.38 -19.78
CA SER A 49 -16.30 -1.05 -19.83
C SER A 49 -16.28 -0.43 -18.44
N SER A 50 -16.06 0.88 -18.35
CA SER A 50 -16.07 1.62 -17.10
C SER A 50 -17.35 2.42 -16.93
N GLU A 51 -17.87 2.49 -15.70
CA GLU A 51 -18.97 3.37 -15.30
C GLU A 51 -18.59 4.09 -14.00
N GLU A 52 -18.85 5.40 -13.94
CA GLU A 52 -18.73 6.14 -12.68
C GLU A 52 -19.98 5.88 -11.84
N VAL A 53 -19.83 5.10 -10.77
CA VAL A 53 -20.91 4.74 -9.83
C VAL A 53 -20.92 5.63 -8.59
N PHE A 54 -19.79 6.27 -8.28
CA PHE A 54 -19.64 7.16 -7.13
C PHE A 54 -18.63 8.26 -7.45
N SER A 55 -18.96 9.50 -7.07
CA SER A 55 -18.05 10.65 -7.16
C SER A 55 -18.40 11.66 -6.09
N ASP A 56 -17.48 11.87 -5.15
CA ASP A 56 -17.64 12.86 -4.11
C ASP A 56 -16.30 13.48 -3.71
N PRO A 57 -15.98 14.69 -4.19
CA PRO A 57 -14.73 15.37 -3.87
C PRO A 57 -14.53 15.68 -2.38
N SER A 58 -15.60 15.62 -1.56
CA SER A 58 -15.50 15.93 -0.13
C SER A 58 -14.74 14.87 0.69
N ILE A 59 -14.64 13.63 0.20
CA ILE A 59 -13.87 12.57 0.88
C ILE A 59 -12.44 12.40 0.35
N GLY A 60 -12.07 13.14 -0.70
CA GLY A 60 -10.71 13.14 -1.26
C GLY A 60 -10.36 11.88 -2.08
N TRP A 61 -9.07 11.55 -2.13
CA TRP A 61 -8.60 10.35 -2.85
C TRP A 61 -8.96 9.09 -2.08
N ILE A 62 -9.55 8.11 -2.75
CA ILE A 62 -9.89 6.81 -2.16
C ILE A 62 -8.62 5.95 -2.08
N TYR A 63 -8.25 5.52 -0.87
CA TYR A 63 -7.10 4.66 -0.60
C TYR A 63 -7.46 3.23 -0.25
N GLU A 64 -8.67 3.00 0.26
CA GLU A 64 -9.18 1.67 0.57
C GLU A 64 -10.66 1.58 0.19
N ILE A 65 -11.04 0.41 -0.32
CA ILE A 65 -12.42 0.02 -0.57
C ILE A 65 -12.57 -1.33 0.13
N THR A 66 -13.45 -1.40 1.13
CA THR A 66 -13.61 -2.60 1.95
C THR A 66 -15.09 -2.90 2.22
N LYS A 67 -15.39 -4.10 2.72
CA LYS A 67 -16.72 -4.50 3.15
C LYS A 67 -16.71 -4.88 4.63
N VAL A 68 -17.47 -4.16 5.44
CA VAL A 68 -17.60 -4.39 6.88
C VAL A 68 -19.00 -3.99 7.35
N ASP A 69 -19.49 -4.59 8.43
CA ASP A 69 -20.70 -4.12 9.13
C ASP A 69 -20.39 -2.82 9.88
N PHE A 70 -20.41 -1.68 9.17
CA PHE A 70 -19.93 -0.40 9.71
C PHE A 70 -20.94 0.20 10.69
N ASP A 71 -22.24 0.03 10.43
CA ASP A 71 -23.32 0.56 11.27
C ASP A 71 -23.85 -0.43 12.34
N GLN A 72 -23.27 -1.63 12.40
CA GLN A 72 -23.58 -2.70 13.35
C GLN A 72 -25.03 -3.22 13.22
N ASP A 73 -25.58 -3.23 12.00
CA ASP A 73 -26.91 -3.78 11.71
C ASP A 73 -26.89 -5.28 11.37
N GLY A 74 -25.71 -5.86 11.22
CA GLY A 74 -25.48 -7.27 10.90
C GLY A 74 -25.34 -7.57 9.41
N ALA A 75 -25.42 -6.57 8.52
CA ALA A 75 -25.09 -6.67 7.11
C ALA A 75 -23.77 -5.92 6.80
N GLU A 76 -23.02 -6.38 5.79
CA GLU A 76 -21.81 -5.68 5.38
C GLU A 76 -22.14 -4.46 4.51
N ASP A 77 -21.56 -3.32 4.85
CA ASP A 77 -21.52 -2.11 4.03
C ASP A 77 -20.24 -2.04 3.21
N MET A 78 -20.34 -1.45 2.02
CA MET A 78 -19.15 -1.06 1.26
C MET A 78 -18.64 0.29 1.78
N VAL A 79 -17.42 0.31 2.32
CA VAL A 79 -16.78 1.51 2.86
C VAL A 79 -15.70 1.99 1.91
N LEU A 80 -15.83 3.23 1.42
CA LEU A 80 -14.83 3.95 0.65
C LEU A 80 -14.05 4.84 1.61
N VAL A 81 -12.79 4.50 1.90
CA VAL A 81 -11.93 5.29 2.80
C VAL A 81 -11.07 6.22 1.97
N GLY A 82 -11.23 7.52 2.17
CA GLY A 82 -10.52 8.56 1.43
C GLY A 82 -9.56 9.39 2.27
N SER A 83 -8.85 10.31 1.62
CA SER A 83 -7.88 11.22 2.29
C SER A 83 -8.53 12.30 3.17
N SER A 84 -9.83 12.55 3.02
CA SER A 84 -10.54 13.64 3.71
C SER A 84 -11.83 13.17 4.39
N GLY A 85 -12.16 11.89 4.27
CA GLY A 85 -13.37 11.31 4.83
C GLY A 85 -13.60 9.91 4.29
N ALA A 86 -14.73 9.33 4.68
CA ALA A 86 -15.20 8.05 4.17
C ALA A 86 -16.67 8.12 3.76
N ALA A 87 -17.05 7.29 2.78
CA ALA A 87 -18.44 7.09 2.39
C ALA A 87 -18.82 5.63 2.61
N ILE A 88 -19.98 5.41 3.23
CA ILE A 88 -20.54 4.10 3.53
C ILE A 88 -21.72 3.90 2.57
N LEU A 89 -21.65 2.86 1.76
CA LEU A 89 -22.57 2.57 0.67
C LEU A 89 -23.24 1.21 0.90
N ASN A 90 -24.53 1.12 0.59
CA ASN A 90 -25.23 -0.17 0.56
C ASN A 90 -24.84 -1.01 -0.67
N GLU A 91 -25.37 -2.23 -0.79
CA GLU A 91 -25.14 -3.13 -1.95
C GLU A 91 -25.51 -2.50 -3.31
N SER A 92 -26.48 -1.58 -3.32
CA SER A 92 -26.92 -0.83 -4.50
C SER A 92 -26.05 0.39 -4.80
N LEU A 93 -24.94 0.57 -4.08
CA LEU A 93 -23.99 1.68 -4.21
C LEU A 93 -24.59 3.04 -3.83
N GLU A 94 -25.66 3.06 -3.04
CA GLU A 94 -26.25 4.29 -2.53
C GLU A 94 -25.58 4.67 -1.21
N VAL A 95 -25.13 5.93 -1.10
CA VAL A 95 -24.51 6.47 0.11
C VAL A 95 -25.51 6.52 1.25
N GLN A 96 -25.26 5.73 2.30
CA GLN A 96 -26.04 5.72 3.54
C GLN A 96 -25.49 6.72 4.57
N GLN A 97 -24.17 6.76 4.69
CA GLN A 97 -23.47 7.62 5.64
C GLN A 97 -22.20 8.20 5.02
N LYS A 98 -21.79 9.35 5.55
CA LYS A 98 -20.50 9.98 5.25
C LYS A 98 -19.85 10.46 6.53
N VAL A 99 -18.56 10.19 6.67
CA VAL A 99 -17.70 10.70 7.73
C VAL A 99 -16.72 11.66 7.10
N LEU A 100 -16.61 12.88 7.63
CA LEU A 100 -15.61 13.86 7.18
C LEU A 100 -14.58 14.05 8.28
N TYR A 101 -13.30 14.04 7.92
CA TYR A 101 -12.24 14.22 8.90
C TYR A 101 -12.18 15.68 9.36
N GLU A 102 -11.89 15.90 10.65
CA GLU A 102 -11.83 17.25 11.22
C GLU A 102 -10.75 18.10 10.54
N GLU A 103 -9.64 17.47 10.16
CA GLU A 103 -8.55 18.07 9.40
C GLU A 103 -8.21 17.22 8.16
N PRO A 104 -7.96 17.84 7.00
CA PRO A 104 -7.51 17.11 5.81
C PRO A 104 -6.19 16.38 6.07
N ILE A 105 -6.09 15.15 5.58
CA ILE A 105 -4.84 14.37 5.63
C ILE A 105 -4.03 14.69 4.36
N SER A 106 -2.70 14.62 4.46
CA SER A 106 -1.83 14.73 3.29
C SER A 106 -2.25 13.73 2.21
N SER A 107 -2.28 14.17 0.95
CA SER A 107 -2.52 13.28 -0.19
C SER A 107 -1.37 12.31 -0.47
N GLN A 108 -0.35 12.26 0.39
CA GLN A 108 0.71 11.26 0.36
C GLN A 108 0.55 10.19 1.44
N ALA A 109 -0.32 10.40 2.43
CA ALA A 109 -0.56 9.44 3.49
C ALA A 109 -1.82 8.62 3.16
N LYS A 110 -1.64 7.30 3.09
CA LYS A 110 -2.73 6.34 2.92
C LYS A 110 -3.58 6.34 4.19
N VAL A 111 -4.88 6.09 4.01
CA VAL A 111 -5.84 5.95 5.10
C VAL A 111 -6.53 4.61 4.95
N THR A 112 -6.55 3.84 6.03
CA THR A 112 -7.21 2.54 6.08
C THR A 112 -8.20 2.47 7.22
N LEU A 113 -9.19 1.59 7.11
CA LEU A 113 -10.13 1.27 8.16
C LEU A 113 -9.53 0.22 9.11
N THR A 114 -9.74 0.37 10.42
CA THR A 114 -9.31 -0.61 11.41
C THR A 114 -10.27 -0.65 12.58
N ASP A 115 -10.54 -1.82 13.11
CA ASP A 115 -11.23 -2.00 14.39
C ASP A 115 -10.16 -2.06 15.48
N LEU A 116 -9.74 -0.93 16.06
CA LEU A 116 -8.50 -0.89 16.83
C LEU A 116 -8.59 -1.67 18.16
N GLU A 117 -9.79 -1.79 18.72
CA GLU A 117 -10.05 -2.43 20.01
C GLU A 117 -10.78 -3.79 19.92
N GLY A 118 -11.03 -4.31 18.72
CA GLY A 118 -11.67 -5.62 18.55
C GLY A 118 -13.16 -5.63 18.96
N ASP A 119 -13.80 -4.46 19.04
CA ASP A 119 -15.16 -4.31 19.56
C ASP A 119 -16.22 -4.16 18.45
N GLY A 120 -15.77 -4.09 17.19
CA GLY A 120 -16.61 -3.92 16.01
C GLY A 120 -17.00 -2.47 15.72
N SER A 121 -16.46 -1.49 16.48
CA SER A 121 -16.34 -0.11 16.04
C SER A 121 -15.13 0.02 15.11
N TYR A 122 -15.23 0.88 14.10
CA TYR A 122 -14.14 1.09 13.15
C TYR A 122 -13.61 2.52 13.23
N GLU A 123 -12.30 2.61 13.35
CA GLU A 123 -11.48 3.81 13.31
C GLU A 123 -10.77 3.93 11.96
N PHE A 124 -10.19 5.11 11.71
CA PHE A 124 -9.37 5.36 10.53
C PHE A 124 -7.91 5.50 10.92
N LEU A 125 -7.08 4.57 10.45
CA LEU A 125 -5.62 4.65 10.57
C LEU A 125 -5.07 5.47 9.41
N VAL A 126 -4.43 6.58 9.73
CA VAL A 126 -3.57 7.31 8.80
C VAL A 126 -2.19 6.70 8.87
N ARG A 127 -1.75 6.06 7.79
CA ARG A 127 -0.51 5.28 7.72
C ARG A 127 0.76 6.14 7.77
N GLY A 128 0.60 7.46 7.68
CA GLY A 128 1.68 8.42 7.74
C GLY A 128 2.45 8.56 6.42
N SER A 129 3.33 9.54 6.39
CA SER A 129 4.22 9.88 5.28
C SER A 129 5.32 10.82 5.82
N TRP A 130 6.16 11.36 4.93
CA TRP A 130 7.17 12.34 5.33
C TRP A 130 6.58 13.69 5.79
N ASP A 131 5.34 13.99 5.39
CA ASP A 131 4.62 15.22 5.73
C ASP A 131 3.37 15.00 6.59
N SER A 132 3.07 13.74 6.95
CA SER A 132 1.94 13.36 7.80
C SER A 132 2.37 12.38 8.87
N PRO A 133 2.05 12.60 10.16
CA PRO A 133 2.30 11.60 11.19
C PRO A 133 1.40 10.36 10.98
N VAL A 134 1.78 9.25 11.60
CA VAL A 134 0.83 8.16 11.88
C VAL A 134 -0.17 8.67 12.91
N LYS A 135 -1.47 8.45 12.69
CA LYS A 135 -2.52 8.84 13.63
C LYS A 135 -3.74 7.94 13.48
N VAL A 136 -4.55 7.90 14.52
CA VAL A 136 -5.87 7.26 14.48
C VAL A 136 -6.95 8.32 14.65
N LEU A 137 -7.96 8.25 13.79
CA LEU A 137 -9.20 9.01 13.91
C LEU A 137 -10.31 8.09 14.40
N ASP A 138 -11.16 8.58 15.29
CA ASP A 138 -12.36 7.86 15.72
C ASP A 138 -13.35 7.64 14.56
N ALA A 139 -14.41 6.86 14.79
CA ALA A 139 -15.47 6.60 13.81
C ALA A 139 -16.17 7.89 13.29
N GLY A 140 -16.04 9.01 14.01
CA GLY A 140 -16.53 10.32 13.63
C GLY A 140 -15.54 11.17 12.82
N GLY A 141 -14.34 10.66 12.53
CA GLY A 141 -13.30 11.35 11.79
C GLY A 141 -12.48 12.35 12.62
N LYS A 142 -12.56 12.27 13.95
CA LYS A 142 -11.80 13.13 14.86
C LYS A 142 -10.55 12.43 15.36
N GLU A 143 -9.44 13.17 15.44
CA GLU A 143 -8.18 12.62 15.93
C GLU A 143 -8.30 12.13 17.39
N ARG A 144 -7.98 10.85 17.60
CA ARG A 144 -7.90 10.21 18.91
C ARG A 144 -6.49 10.31 19.48
N TRP A 145 -5.48 9.97 18.67
CA TRP A 145 -4.08 10.12 18.99
C TRP A 145 -3.23 10.28 17.72
N ASN A 146 -2.00 10.80 17.88
CA ASN A 146 -1.00 10.83 16.82
C ASN A 146 0.38 10.41 17.35
N TYR A 147 1.17 9.78 16.49
CA TYR A 147 2.56 9.44 16.74
C TYR A 147 3.46 10.54 16.16
N THR A 148 3.84 11.49 17.01
CA THR A 148 4.61 12.69 16.61
C THR A 148 6.03 12.72 17.16
N GLY A 149 6.86 13.60 16.59
CA GLY A 149 8.23 13.84 17.05
C GLY A 149 9.30 12.94 16.41
N THR A 150 8.89 12.06 15.51
CA THR A 150 9.76 11.24 14.67
C THR A 150 9.69 11.74 13.22
N PHE A 151 10.83 11.76 12.53
CA PHE A 151 10.92 12.13 11.11
C PHE A 151 11.20 10.88 10.29
N GLY A 152 10.75 10.87 9.03
CA GLY A 152 10.97 9.76 8.11
C GLY A 152 10.03 8.59 8.39
N ILE A 153 8.74 8.84 8.58
CA ILE A 153 7.74 7.78 8.50
C ILE A 153 7.54 7.49 7.01
N ASP A 154 7.71 6.24 6.62
CA ASP A 154 7.40 5.79 5.26
C ASP A 154 6.02 5.11 5.20
N ASP A 155 5.64 4.37 6.24
CA ASP A 155 4.36 3.64 6.27
C ASP A 155 3.98 3.13 7.68
N ALA A 156 2.71 2.73 7.86
CA ALA A 156 2.23 2.04 9.05
C ALA A 156 1.07 1.09 8.74
N ALA A 157 0.83 0.11 9.61
CA ALA A 157 -0.31 -0.82 9.53
C ALA A 157 -0.81 -1.16 10.95
N ALA A 158 -2.05 -1.62 11.07
CA ALA A 158 -2.62 -2.10 12.33
C ALA A 158 -2.94 -3.60 12.28
N GLY A 159 -2.74 -4.30 13.40
CA GLY A 159 -3.00 -5.74 13.52
C GLY A 159 -2.77 -6.24 14.94
N ASP A 160 -3.60 -7.18 15.37
CA ASP A 160 -3.53 -7.86 16.67
C ASP A 160 -2.35 -8.83 16.68
N ILE A 161 -1.17 -8.33 17.06
CA ILE A 161 0.08 -9.08 16.90
C ILE A 161 0.27 -10.10 18.02
N ASP A 162 -0.31 -9.85 19.19
CA ASP A 162 -0.15 -10.71 20.36
C ASP A 162 -1.41 -11.52 20.73
N GLY A 163 -2.51 -11.32 20.01
CA GLY A 163 -3.74 -12.11 20.11
C GLY A 163 -4.61 -11.73 21.30
N ASP A 164 -4.47 -10.52 21.85
CA ASP A 164 -5.23 -10.07 23.01
C ASP A 164 -6.58 -9.41 22.66
N GLY A 165 -6.78 -9.09 21.38
CA GLY A 165 -7.99 -8.49 20.81
C GLY A 165 -7.86 -6.99 20.51
N ASP A 166 -6.92 -6.30 21.12
CA ASP A 166 -6.53 -4.95 20.72
C ASP A 166 -5.51 -5.04 19.56
N ARG A 167 -5.52 -4.06 18.65
CA ARG A 167 -4.61 -4.04 17.51
C ARG A 167 -3.46 -3.07 17.77
N GLU A 168 -2.24 -3.57 17.66
CA GLU A 168 -1.02 -2.76 17.64
C GLU A 168 -0.85 -2.05 16.30
N VAL A 169 -0.08 -0.97 16.31
CA VAL A 169 0.31 -0.24 15.09
C VAL A 169 1.81 -0.37 14.84
N VAL A 170 2.18 -1.01 13.74
CA VAL A 170 3.57 -1.08 13.27
C VAL A 170 3.88 0.12 12.38
N VAL A 171 5.08 0.71 12.53
CA VAL A 171 5.53 1.87 11.76
C VAL A 171 6.89 1.58 11.12
N GLY A 172 6.99 1.77 9.81
CA GLY A 172 8.21 1.71 9.01
C GLY A 172 8.89 3.08 8.92
N MET A 173 10.18 3.12 9.26
CA MET A 173 10.95 4.35 9.35
C MET A 173 12.12 4.40 8.34
N ASN A 174 12.37 5.59 7.82
CA ASN A 174 13.49 5.92 6.95
C ASN A 174 14.80 6.16 7.73
N GLY A 175 15.91 6.23 7.01
CA GLY A 175 17.19 6.75 7.52
C GLY A 175 17.86 5.90 8.61
N GLY A 176 17.44 4.65 8.76
CA GLY A 176 17.91 3.74 9.80
C GLY A 176 17.05 3.72 11.07
N GLY A 177 15.87 4.36 11.06
CA GLY A 177 14.91 4.29 12.15
C GLY A 177 14.33 2.88 12.36
N GLY A 178 14.30 2.07 11.30
CA GLY A 178 13.85 0.68 11.36
C GLY A 178 12.35 0.53 11.56
N VAL A 179 11.94 -0.32 12.50
CA VAL A 179 10.55 -0.66 12.78
C VAL A 179 10.19 -0.27 14.21
N HIS A 180 9.08 0.43 14.38
CA HIS A 180 8.50 0.72 15.69
C HIS A 180 7.17 -0.03 15.83
N LEU A 181 6.86 -0.51 17.04
CA LEU A 181 5.54 -1.04 17.38
C LEU A 181 4.92 -0.18 18.46
N LEU A 182 3.67 0.22 18.23
CA LEU A 182 2.84 1.01 19.13
C LEU A 182 1.67 0.16 19.62
N ASP A 183 1.18 0.43 20.84
CA ASP A 183 -0.12 -0.09 21.29
C ASP A 183 -1.29 0.65 20.63
N SER A 184 -2.53 0.21 20.91
CA SER A 184 -3.78 0.80 20.43
C SER A 184 -3.99 2.26 20.87
N ASP A 185 -3.27 2.73 21.89
CA ASP A 185 -3.29 4.13 22.34
C ASP A 185 -2.13 4.97 21.75
N GLY A 186 -1.31 4.40 20.87
CA GLY A 186 -0.21 5.06 20.18
C GLY A 186 1.08 5.17 21.01
N SER A 187 1.17 4.47 22.15
CA SER A 187 2.40 4.43 22.96
C SER A 187 3.38 3.41 22.41
N VAL A 188 4.66 3.77 22.35
CA VAL A 188 5.71 2.89 21.82
C VAL A 188 5.92 1.69 22.77
N LEU A 189 5.65 0.49 22.28
CA LEU A 189 5.97 -0.77 22.94
C LEU A 189 7.46 -1.11 22.77
N TRP A 190 7.97 -1.02 21.55
CA TRP A 190 9.38 -1.21 21.26
C TRP A 190 9.82 -0.57 19.93
N THR A 191 11.14 -0.45 19.76
CA THR A 191 11.77 -0.06 18.49
C THR A 191 12.90 -1.02 18.14
N GLN A 192 13.08 -1.31 16.85
CA GLN A 192 14.14 -2.16 16.34
C GLN A 192 14.82 -1.50 15.14
N PRO A 193 16.16 -1.44 15.09
CA PRO A 193 16.86 -0.85 13.96
C PRO A 193 16.77 -1.73 12.71
N ASP A 194 16.79 -1.08 11.56
CA ASP A 194 16.96 -1.68 10.22
C ASP A 194 17.53 -0.60 9.28
N GLY A 195 17.63 -0.87 7.99
CA GLY A 195 17.76 0.17 6.96
C GLY A 195 16.52 1.05 6.86
N ASN A 196 16.32 1.72 5.72
CA ASN A 196 15.01 2.32 5.44
C ASN A 196 13.98 1.20 5.36
N VAL A 197 12.84 1.35 6.02
CA VAL A 197 11.71 0.42 5.94
C VAL A 197 10.60 1.12 5.18
N TRP A 198 10.36 0.73 3.93
CA TRP A 198 9.47 1.45 3.02
C TRP A 198 8.00 1.11 3.24
N GLN A 199 7.70 -0.16 3.50
CA GLN A 199 6.34 -0.63 3.69
C GLN A 199 6.30 -1.71 4.76
N VAL A 200 5.22 -1.70 5.56
CA VAL A 200 4.94 -2.64 6.64
C VAL A 200 3.52 -3.21 6.51
N ASP A 201 3.33 -4.44 6.95
CA ASP A 201 2.03 -5.08 7.09
C ASP A 201 2.12 -6.20 8.16
N PHE A 202 0.99 -6.78 8.54
CA PHE A 202 0.92 -7.98 9.37
C PHE A 202 0.55 -9.22 8.55
N VAL A 203 1.13 -10.36 8.89
CA VAL A 203 0.91 -11.66 8.26
C VAL A 203 0.71 -12.73 9.32
N SER A 204 0.13 -13.86 8.93
CA SER A 204 -0.09 -15.01 9.81
C SER A 204 1.23 -15.48 10.43
N SER A 205 1.26 -15.61 11.76
CA SER A 205 2.47 -16.06 12.43
C SER A 205 2.73 -17.55 12.18
N ASN A 206 4.00 -17.88 11.88
CA ASN A 206 4.43 -19.28 11.82
C ASN A 206 4.44 -19.97 13.19
N SER A 207 4.34 -19.21 14.28
CA SER A 207 4.26 -19.75 15.64
C SER A 207 2.86 -20.26 15.99
N GLY A 208 1.84 -19.87 15.23
CA GLY A 208 0.44 -20.26 15.43
C GLY A 208 -0.34 -19.43 16.45
N GLU A 209 0.27 -18.40 17.06
CA GLU A 209 -0.38 -17.42 17.93
C GLU A 209 -0.14 -16.01 17.35
N GLY A 210 -1.20 -15.20 17.26
CA GLY A 210 -1.13 -13.81 16.79
C GLY A 210 -0.65 -13.63 15.34
N LEU A 211 -0.03 -12.49 15.09
CA LEU A 211 0.54 -12.10 13.78
C LEU A 211 2.05 -11.92 13.88
N ASP A 212 2.71 -11.95 12.72
CA ASP A 212 4.07 -11.46 12.54
C ASP A 212 4.02 -10.18 11.68
N ILE A 213 5.03 -9.32 11.79
CA ILE A 213 5.23 -8.16 10.93
C ILE A 213 5.99 -8.58 9.69
N VAL A 214 5.48 -8.28 8.51
CA VAL A 214 6.23 -8.29 7.25
C VAL A 214 6.62 -6.88 6.87
N HIS A 215 7.84 -6.68 6.42
CA HIS A 215 8.26 -5.39 5.91
C HIS A 215 9.34 -5.50 4.83
N SER A 216 9.39 -4.49 3.97
CA SER A 216 10.50 -4.28 3.03
C SER A 216 11.63 -3.49 3.69
N ASN A 217 12.79 -3.42 3.03
CA ASN A 217 13.86 -2.53 3.48
C ASN A 217 14.76 -2.01 2.35
N ALA A 218 15.69 -1.11 2.67
CA ALA A 218 16.67 -0.53 1.74
C ALA A 218 17.58 -1.55 1.03
N ALA A 219 17.62 -2.80 1.48
CA ALA A 219 18.35 -3.87 0.83
C ALA A 219 17.48 -4.67 -0.17
N GLY A 220 16.21 -4.29 -0.36
CA GLY A 220 15.27 -4.97 -1.25
C GLY A 220 14.86 -6.35 -0.74
N GLN A 221 14.79 -6.51 0.58
CA GLN A 221 14.53 -7.79 1.25
C GLN A 221 13.10 -7.89 1.75
N ILE A 222 12.58 -9.12 1.80
CA ILE A 222 11.40 -9.46 2.60
C ILE A 222 11.90 -9.81 4.00
N THR A 223 11.40 -9.13 5.02
CA THR A 223 11.79 -9.38 6.42
C THR A 223 10.53 -9.64 7.25
N ILE A 224 10.54 -10.74 8.00
CA ILE A 224 9.47 -11.09 8.95
C ILE A 224 10.00 -10.95 10.37
N ARG A 225 9.27 -10.24 11.22
CA ARG A 225 9.56 -10.05 12.64
C ARG A 225 8.39 -10.55 13.48
N ASN A 226 8.69 -11.23 14.59
CA ASN A 226 7.65 -11.62 15.53
C ASN A 226 7.21 -10.44 16.43
N ALA A 227 6.25 -10.69 17.32
CA ALA A 227 5.74 -9.71 18.29
C ALA A 227 6.80 -9.01 19.16
N SER A 228 7.95 -9.64 19.41
CA SER A 228 9.07 -9.02 20.15
C SER A 228 9.99 -8.13 19.29
N GLY A 229 9.71 -8.03 17.99
CA GLY A 229 10.52 -7.33 17.00
C GLY A 229 11.74 -8.12 16.50
N SER A 230 11.90 -9.37 16.93
CA SER A 230 13.01 -10.23 16.50
C SER A 230 12.77 -10.71 15.06
N VAL A 231 13.78 -10.58 14.20
CA VAL A 231 13.73 -11.11 12.83
C VAL A 231 13.70 -12.64 12.89
N VAL A 232 12.62 -13.23 12.38
CA VAL A 232 12.42 -14.69 12.30
C VAL A 232 12.66 -15.25 10.90
N LEU A 233 12.53 -14.39 9.87
CA LEU A 233 12.80 -14.74 8.48
C LEU A 233 13.29 -13.50 7.72
N GLN A 234 14.26 -13.69 6.84
CA GLN A 234 14.77 -12.62 5.99
C GLN A 234 15.29 -13.21 4.69
N SER A 235 14.82 -12.70 3.55
CA SER A 235 15.19 -13.21 2.23
C SER A 235 15.36 -12.09 1.20
N SER A 236 16.11 -12.40 0.14
CA SER A 236 16.30 -11.52 -1.01
C SER A 236 15.66 -12.20 -2.23
N PRO A 237 14.42 -11.84 -2.62
CA PRO A 237 13.63 -12.58 -3.60
C PRO A 237 14.08 -12.44 -5.07
N GLY A 238 15.21 -11.75 -5.31
CA GLY A 238 15.76 -11.51 -6.65
C GLY A 238 15.25 -10.22 -7.28
N ALA A 239 13.94 -9.97 -7.22
CA ALA A 239 13.37 -8.63 -7.46
C ALA A 239 13.69 -7.70 -6.27
N TYR A 240 13.81 -6.39 -6.52
CA TYR A 240 14.00 -5.42 -5.44
C TYR A 240 12.66 -5.21 -4.72
N PHE A 241 12.51 -5.80 -3.54
CA PHE A 241 11.28 -5.74 -2.78
C PHE A 241 11.16 -4.39 -2.05
N SER A 242 10.25 -3.53 -2.50
CA SER A 242 10.00 -2.18 -1.95
C SER A 242 8.54 -2.01 -1.50
N ASP A 243 7.69 -1.48 -2.39
CA ASP A 243 6.26 -1.33 -2.19
C ASP A 243 5.59 -2.65 -2.55
N PHE A 244 4.83 -3.22 -1.62
CA PHE A 244 4.17 -4.50 -1.81
C PHE A 244 2.71 -4.43 -1.36
N ASN A 245 1.96 -5.49 -1.59
CA ASN A 245 0.65 -5.65 -0.99
C ASN A 245 0.44 -7.11 -0.62
N LYS A 246 -0.42 -7.38 0.37
CA LYS A 246 -0.96 -8.73 0.53
C LYS A 246 -1.97 -8.99 -0.57
N THR A 247 -2.05 -10.22 -1.05
CA THR A 247 -3.02 -10.59 -2.07
C THR A 247 -3.44 -12.03 -1.91
N GLU A 248 -4.61 -12.38 -2.43
CA GLU A 248 -4.97 -13.77 -2.66
C GLU A 248 -4.42 -14.24 -4.00
N TRP A 249 -4.01 -15.52 -4.05
CA TRP A 249 -3.49 -16.13 -5.26
C TRP A 249 -4.20 -17.43 -5.63
N PHE A 250 -4.16 -17.78 -6.91
CA PHE A 250 -4.85 -18.95 -7.45
C PHE A 250 -4.46 -20.24 -6.71
N GLY A 251 -5.44 -20.90 -6.09
CA GLY A 251 -5.26 -22.18 -5.41
C GLY A 251 -4.50 -22.10 -4.09
N LEU A 252 -4.27 -20.89 -3.57
CA LEU A 252 -3.62 -20.59 -2.30
C LEU A 252 -4.49 -19.65 -1.44
N GLU A 253 -5.81 -19.67 -1.66
CA GLU A 253 -6.75 -18.85 -0.93
C GLU A 253 -6.65 -19.10 0.59
N GLY A 254 -6.47 -18.02 1.35
CA GLY A 254 -6.33 -18.05 2.81
C GLY A 254 -4.89 -18.16 3.33
N ASP A 255 -3.89 -18.39 2.47
CA ASP A 255 -2.48 -18.21 2.83
C ASP A 255 -2.07 -16.75 2.57
N ASP A 256 -1.04 -16.22 3.26
CA ASP A 256 -0.49 -14.90 2.94
C ASP A 256 0.44 -14.98 1.70
N GLN A 257 0.14 -14.17 0.68
CA GLN A 257 1.04 -13.93 -0.46
C GLN A 257 1.40 -12.45 -0.58
N LEU A 258 2.61 -12.18 -1.05
CA LEU A 258 3.13 -10.84 -1.25
C LEU A 258 3.19 -10.51 -2.74
N LEU A 259 2.52 -9.43 -3.12
CA LEU A 259 2.43 -8.89 -4.47
C LEU A 259 3.43 -7.73 -4.64
N LEU A 260 4.13 -7.68 -5.76
CA LEU A 260 5.06 -6.60 -6.12
C LEU A 260 4.95 -6.29 -7.61
N ALA A 261 4.99 -4.99 -7.96
CA ALA A 261 5.21 -4.54 -9.33
C ALA A 261 6.66 -4.03 -9.48
N GLU A 262 7.48 -4.75 -10.25
CA GLU A 262 8.90 -4.42 -10.42
C GLU A 262 9.43 -4.97 -11.75
N ASP A 263 10.23 -4.17 -12.46
CA ASP A 263 10.84 -4.50 -13.76
C ASP A 263 9.81 -4.96 -14.82
N ASP A 264 8.75 -4.17 -15.00
CA ASP A 264 7.64 -4.44 -15.94
C ASP A 264 6.99 -5.83 -15.71
N LYS A 265 6.97 -6.28 -14.45
CA LYS A 265 6.41 -7.58 -14.06
C LYS A 265 5.58 -7.45 -12.79
N ILE A 266 4.54 -8.29 -12.72
CA ILE A 266 3.88 -8.62 -11.46
C ILE A 266 4.54 -9.85 -10.88
N TRP A 267 4.98 -9.74 -9.63
CA TRP A 267 5.58 -10.82 -8.87
C TRP A 267 4.68 -11.22 -7.72
N VAL A 268 4.63 -12.52 -7.46
CA VAL A 268 3.94 -13.08 -6.29
C VAL A 268 4.91 -13.96 -5.54
N PHE A 269 5.05 -13.70 -4.26
CA PHE A 269 5.94 -14.45 -3.37
C PHE A 269 5.16 -15.09 -2.23
N ASP A 270 5.67 -16.21 -1.72
CA ASP A 270 5.37 -16.58 -0.34
C ASP A 270 6.15 -15.68 0.64
N LEU A 271 5.85 -15.78 1.93
CA LEU A 271 6.53 -15.01 2.99
C LEU A 271 8.04 -15.29 3.07
N GLY A 272 8.51 -16.42 2.53
CA GLY A 272 9.93 -16.76 2.43
C GLY A 272 10.64 -16.12 1.25
N GLY A 273 9.92 -15.42 0.36
CA GLY A 273 10.46 -14.82 -0.86
C GLY A 273 10.65 -15.83 -1.99
N LYS A 274 10.05 -17.02 -1.90
CA LYS A 274 9.98 -17.92 -3.06
C LYS A 274 8.97 -17.36 -4.04
N VAL A 275 9.40 -17.25 -5.30
CA VAL A 275 8.52 -16.85 -6.41
C VAL A 275 7.45 -17.92 -6.63
N LEU A 276 6.19 -17.54 -6.42
CA LEU A 276 5.00 -18.35 -6.72
C LEU A 276 4.54 -18.10 -8.16
N ALA A 277 4.62 -16.85 -8.62
CA ALA A 277 4.32 -16.46 -9.99
C ALA A 277 5.10 -15.20 -10.41
N THR A 278 5.29 -15.05 -11.72
CA THR A 278 5.84 -13.84 -12.32
C THR A 278 5.26 -13.66 -13.71
N TRP A 279 4.52 -12.60 -13.92
CA TRP A 279 3.82 -12.32 -15.17
C TRP A 279 4.27 -11.00 -15.77
N ASP A 280 4.37 -10.95 -17.10
CA ASP A 280 4.76 -9.73 -17.81
C ASP A 280 3.65 -8.68 -17.69
N ALA A 281 4.00 -7.51 -17.19
CA ALA A 281 3.13 -6.36 -17.03
C ALA A 281 3.81 -5.14 -17.66
N PRO A 282 3.73 -5.01 -19.00
CA PRO A 282 4.47 -3.97 -19.72
C PRO A 282 4.11 -2.58 -19.20
N LEU A 283 5.11 -1.72 -18.98
CA LEU A 283 4.95 -0.36 -18.41
C LEU A 283 4.67 -0.32 -16.89
N ALA A 284 4.65 -1.47 -16.19
CA ALA A 284 4.60 -1.48 -14.73
C ALA A 284 5.89 -0.94 -14.07
N GLY A 285 6.95 -0.76 -14.85
CA GLY A 285 8.16 -0.05 -14.46
C GLY A 285 8.80 -0.65 -13.21
N THR A 286 9.35 0.23 -12.38
CA THR A 286 9.91 -0.10 -11.06
C THR A 286 9.26 0.80 -10.01
N LEU A 287 9.14 0.32 -8.77
CA LEU A 287 8.60 1.10 -7.64
C LEU A 287 7.15 1.58 -7.84
N GLY A 288 6.33 0.83 -8.57
CA GLY A 288 4.90 1.09 -8.66
C GLY A 288 4.18 0.53 -7.42
N GLU A 289 3.30 1.33 -6.81
CA GLU A 289 2.44 0.84 -5.74
C GLU A 289 1.42 -0.13 -6.33
N VAL A 290 1.35 -1.34 -5.79
CA VAL A 290 0.53 -2.42 -6.36
C VAL A 290 -0.66 -2.76 -5.47
N ALA A 291 -1.79 -3.09 -6.08
CA ALA A 291 -2.92 -3.74 -5.44
C ALA A 291 -3.48 -4.79 -6.41
N GLY A 292 -3.93 -5.94 -5.88
CA GLY A 292 -4.38 -7.03 -6.73
C GLY A 292 -5.48 -7.85 -6.07
N VAL A 293 -6.41 -8.30 -6.90
CA VAL A 293 -7.58 -9.06 -6.47
C VAL A 293 -7.89 -10.16 -7.46
N LEU A 294 -8.29 -11.33 -6.96
CA LEU A 294 -8.88 -12.37 -7.80
C LEU A 294 -10.25 -11.91 -8.27
N ILE A 295 -10.56 -12.14 -9.55
CA ILE A 295 -11.85 -11.81 -10.13
C ILE A 295 -12.46 -13.06 -10.74
N GLN A 296 -13.72 -13.33 -10.43
CA GLN A 296 -14.55 -14.29 -11.14
C GLN A 296 -15.66 -13.54 -11.88
N PHE A 297 -15.66 -13.65 -13.21
CA PHE A 297 -16.75 -13.06 -13.98
C PHE A 297 -18.01 -13.90 -13.80
N THR A 298 -19.14 -13.22 -13.58
CA THR A 298 -20.44 -13.87 -13.40
C THR A 298 -20.75 -14.83 -14.54
N GLY A 299 -21.04 -16.09 -14.18
CA GLY A 299 -21.33 -17.15 -15.14
C GLY A 299 -20.10 -17.80 -15.80
N GLN A 300 -18.89 -17.47 -15.33
CA GLN A 300 -17.65 -18.16 -15.71
C GLN A 300 -17.07 -18.91 -14.51
N GLU A 301 -16.57 -20.13 -14.73
CA GLU A 301 -15.84 -20.88 -13.70
C GLU A 301 -14.38 -20.42 -13.56
N ALA A 302 -13.82 -19.79 -14.60
CA ALA A 302 -12.43 -19.35 -14.61
C ALA A 302 -12.25 -18.08 -13.78
N LYS A 303 -11.35 -18.15 -12.80
CA LYS A 303 -10.83 -16.97 -12.10
C LYS A 303 -9.79 -16.25 -12.97
N HIS A 304 -9.69 -14.96 -12.75
CA HIS A 304 -8.74 -14.02 -13.32
C HIS A 304 -8.06 -13.26 -12.18
N PHE A 305 -7.01 -12.53 -12.49
CA PHE A 305 -6.35 -11.65 -11.52
C PHE A 305 -6.31 -10.25 -12.10
N ALA A 306 -6.95 -9.31 -11.43
CA ALA A 306 -6.82 -7.91 -11.74
C ALA A 306 -5.74 -7.28 -10.86
N CYS A 307 -4.89 -6.48 -11.48
CA CYS A 307 -3.80 -5.81 -10.79
C CYS A 307 -3.82 -4.33 -11.16
N LEU A 308 -3.78 -3.47 -10.15
CA LEU A 308 -3.61 -2.04 -10.27
C LEU A 308 -2.18 -1.69 -9.91
N VAL A 309 -1.50 -0.95 -10.78
CA VAL A 309 -0.17 -0.37 -10.50
C VAL A 309 -0.28 1.14 -10.55
N ASN A 310 -0.02 1.80 -9.44
CA ASN A 310 -0.11 3.24 -9.28
C ASN A 310 1.29 3.88 -9.20
N PHE A 311 1.48 4.96 -9.95
CA PHE A 311 2.68 5.77 -9.95
C PHE A 311 2.34 7.15 -9.42
N SER A 312 2.37 7.30 -8.09
CA SER A 312 2.06 8.56 -7.41
C SER A 312 2.87 9.75 -7.96
N SER A 313 4.13 9.52 -8.34
CA SER A 313 4.99 10.55 -8.95
C SER A 313 4.57 11.00 -10.35
N TRP A 314 3.89 10.13 -11.11
CA TRP A 314 3.43 10.43 -12.48
C TRP A 314 1.94 10.81 -12.53
N GLY A 315 1.20 10.60 -11.44
CA GLY A 315 -0.25 10.81 -11.44
C GLY A 315 -0.97 9.89 -12.43
N ARG A 316 -0.52 8.63 -12.49
CA ARG A 316 -1.04 7.62 -13.42
C ARG A 316 -1.15 6.27 -12.75
N SER A 317 -2.15 5.52 -13.16
CA SER A 317 -2.30 4.11 -12.81
C SER A 317 -2.56 3.28 -14.05
N ILE A 318 -2.16 2.01 -13.98
CA ILE A 318 -2.40 1.03 -15.03
C ILE A 318 -3.19 -0.12 -14.41
N LEU A 319 -4.30 -0.47 -15.05
CA LEU A 319 -5.08 -1.65 -14.73
C LEU A 319 -4.69 -2.79 -15.67
N TYR A 320 -4.36 -3.94 -15.10
CA TYR A 320 -4.09 -5.17 -15.80
C TYR A 320 -5.12 -6.24 -15.45
N LEU A 321 -5.44 -7.11 -16.40
CA LEU A 321 -6.20 -8.34 -16.15
C LEU A 321 -5.45 -9.53 -16.76
N PHE A 322 -5.24 -10.56 -15.97
CA PHE A 322 -4.58 -11.80 -16.35
C PHE A 322 -5.52 -13.00 -16.20
N ASP A 323 -5.35 -14.01 -17.05
CA ASP A 323 -5.90 -15.34 -16.76
C ASP A 323 -5.02 -16.11 -15.75
N ALA A 324 -5.49 -17.26 -15.29
CA ALA A 324 -4.79 -18.10 -14.30
C ALA A 324 -3.43 -18.63 -14.79
N ASP A 325 -3.19 -18.67 -16.11
CA ASP A 325 -1.91 -19.07 -16.69
C ASP A 325 -0.92 -17.88 -16.81
N GLY A 326 -1.37 -16.67 -16.44
CA GLY A 326 -0.57 -15.46 -16.48
C GLY A 326 -0.54 -14.74 -17.82
N LYS A 327 -1.44 -15.09 -18.72
CA LYS A 327 -1.57 -14.37 -19.99
C LYS A 327 -2.29 -13.05 -19.74
N LEU A 328 -1.66 -11.97 -20.17
CA LEU A 328 -2.27 -10.63 -20.17
C LEU A 328 -3.47 -10.60 -21.13
N LEU A 329 -4.66 -10.34 -20.58
CA LEU A 329 -5.92 -10.22 -21.30
C LEU A 329 -6.34 -8.76 -21.52
N TYR A 330 -6.04 -7.90 -20.55
CA TYR A 330 -6.41 -6.49 -20.56
C TYR A 330 -5.28 -5.62 -19.99
N GLN A 331 -5.08 -4.46 -20.59
CA GLN A 331 -4.21 -3.42 -20.07
C GLN A 331 -4.79 -2.05 -20.41
N GLU A 332 -4.99 -1.22 -19.40
CA GLU A 332 -5.52 0.14 -19.55
C GLU A 332 -4.73 1.13 -18.71
N VAL A 333 -4.34 2.24 -19.32
CA VAL A 333 -3.86 3.44 -18.63
C VAL A 333 -5.08 4.23 -18.18
N LEU A 334 -5.30 4.28 -16.88
CA LEU A 334 -6.48 4.90 -16.28
C LEU A 334 -6.42 6.43 -16.41
N ALA A 335 -7.61 7.05 -16.49
CA ALA A 335 -7.74 8.50 -16.60
C ALA A 335 -7.27 9.26 -15.37
N GLN A 336 -7.36 8.63 -14.20
CA GLN A 336 -7.02 9.20 -12.91
C GLN A 336 -6.11 8.24 -12.14
N PRO A 337 -5.23 8.76 -11.25
CA PRO A 337 -4.57 7.93 -10.25
C PRO A 337 -5.62 7.15 -9.47
N SER A 338 -5.34 5.89 -9.21
CA SER A 338 -6.20 4.96 -8.49
C SER A 338 -5.32 4.18 -7.52
N HIS A 339 -5.75 4.09 -6.26
CA HIS A 339 -4.95 3.49 -5.18
C HIS A 339 -5.52 2.17 -4.66
N ALA A 340 -6.78 1.87 -4.96
CA ALA A 340 -7.48 0.69 -4.46
C ALA A 340 -8.25 -0.02 -5.57
N ILE A 341 -8.39 -1.33 -5.42
CA ILE A 341 -9.19 -2.19 -6.29
C ILE A 341 -9.86 -3.25 -5.42
N MET A 342 -11.12 -3.55 -5.70
CA MET A 342 -11.87 -4.64 -5.07
C MET A 342 -12.80 -5.29 -6.10
N GLU A 343 -12.98 -6.60 -5.99
CA GLU A 343 -14.09 -7.29 -6.62
C GLU A 343 -15.37 -7.03 -5.83
N LYS A 344 -16.37 -6.38 -6.45
CA LYS A 344 -17.62 -6.07 -5.78
C LYS A 344 -18.47 -7.32 -5.55
N ASP A 345 -18.74 -8.07 -6.61
CA ASP A 345 -19.64 -9.23 -6.62
C ASP A 345 -19.00 -10.30 -7.54
N GLY A 346 -18.98 -11.57 -7.10
CA GLY A 346 -18.45 -12.71 -7.89
C GLY A 346 -19.36 -13.21 -9.02
#